data_AF-B1KL58-F1
#
_entry.id   AF-B1KL58-F1
#
_cell.length_a   1.000
_cell.length_b   1.000
_cell.length_c   1.000
_cell.angle_alpha   90.00
_cell.angle_beta   90.00
_cell.angle_gamma   90.00
#
_symmetry.space_group_name_H-M   'P 1'
#
loop_
_entity.id
_entity.type
_entity.pdbx_description
1 polymer ?
#
loop_
_entity_poly.entity_id
_entity_poly.type
_entity_poly.pdbx_seq_one_letter_code
_entity_poly.pdbx_strand_id
1 'polypeptide(L)'
;MNLPPLKSWLICIDDTDDIGTKGTGEIAEEIANLLCDSTSLQPWVTRHQLFVHPDIPYTSHNSAMCFRLETQAQLEQIKQVAVKHLVEQSAPASDPGLAILELDTEFDSNALVEFGLLAKKEVITKPQAYELAEKLGVSLSEHGGTGQGVIGALAGLGLRLYGQDGRVKGQVDLGQEESEEGVKLTVAEVLKRTGLGRVISIEGEILDACEILHLTKKVKAIYYQHEFSLLVYRHEGRWCNALKKHLKAY
;
A
#
# COMPACT_ATOMS: atom_id res chain seq x y z
N MET A 1 -0.86 -8.08 -35.12
CA MET A 1 -1.75 -8.47 -34.01
C MET A 1 -2.01 -7.22 -33.19
N ASN A 2 -3.27 -6.87 -32.93
CA ASN A 2 -3.57 -5.76 -32.02
C ASN A 2 -3.21 -6.21 -30.61
N LEU A 3 -2.33 -5.47 -29.95
CA LEU A 3 -2.05 -5.68 -28.53
C LEU A 3 -3.32 -5.41 -27.73
N PRO A 4 -3.60 -6.17 -26.66
CA PRO A 4 -4.71 -5.87 -25.77
C PRO A 4 -4.58 -4.45 -25.20
N PRO A 5 -5.71 -3.78 -24.90
CA PRO A 5 -5.67 -2.44 -24.32
C PRO A 5 -4.96 -2.46 -22.97
N LEU A 6 -4.28 -1.36 -22.64
CA LEU A 6 -3.80 -1.13 -21.27
C LEU A 6 -5.01 -1.07 -20.33
N LYS A 7 -4.91 -1.78 -19.21
CA LYS A 7 -5.91 -1.80 -18.14
C LYS A 7 -5.27 -1.38 -16.83
N SER A 8 -6.07 -0.79 -15.95
CA SER A 8 -5.64 -0.47 -14.60
C SER A 8 -6.16 -1.48 -13.58
N TRP A 9 -5.24 -2.00 -12.77
CA TRP A 9 -5.50 -3.03 -11.77
C TRP A 9 -5.10 -2.54 -10.40
N LEU A 10 -5.89 -2.90 -9.39
CA LEU A 10 -5.54 -2.78 -7.99
C LEU A 10 -5.30 -4.18 -7.43
N ILE A 11 -4.13 -4.39 -6.83
CA ILE A 11 -3.70 -5.69 -6.34
C ILE A 11 -3.33 -5.52 -4.88
N CYS A 12 -3.82 -6.41 -4.02
CA CYS A 12 -3.53 -6.40 -2.61
C CYS A 12 -3.23 -7.81 -2.10
N ILE A 13 -2.24 -7.89 -1.22
CA ILE A 13 -1.90 -9.12 -0.50
C ILE A 13 -1.90 -8.86 1.00
N ASP A 14 -2.12 -9.92 1.78
CA ASP A 14 -2.01 -9.90 3.23
C ASP A 14 -1.58 -11.26 3.76
N ASP A 15 -1.10 -11.28 5.01
CA ASP A 15 -0.76 -12.48 5.79
C ASP A 15 0.19 -13.44 5.06
N THR A 16 1.34 -12.91 4.64
CA THR A 16 2.34 -13.67 3.88
C THR A 16 3.64 -13.92 4.64
N ASP A 17 3.81 -13.26 5.78
CA ASP A 17 5.06 -13.25 6.53
C ASP A 17 4.94 -13.98 7.88
N ASP A 18 6.09 -14.21 8.50
CA ASP A 18 6.24 -14.62 9.89
C ASP A 18 7.51 -13.95 10.46
N ILE A 19 7.72 -14.06 11.77
CA ILE A 19 8.87 -13.47 12.45
C ILE A 19 10.17 -14.03 11.85
N GLY A 20 10.96 -13.14 11.26
CA GLY A 20 12.26 -13.48 10.67
C GLY A 20 12.20 -13.97 9.23
N THR A 21 11.02 -13.97 8.59
CA THR A 21 10.88 -14.23 7.15
C THR A 21 10.87 -12.94 6.35
N LYS A 22 10.79 -13.08 5.02
CA LYS A 22 10.49 -11.97 4.13
C LYS A 22 9.15 -11.34 4.52
N GLY A 23 9.10 -10.01 4.58
CA GLY A 23 7.89 -9.27 4.97
C GLY A 23 6.90 -9.11 3.81
N THR A 24 5.61 -8.98 4.13
CA THR A 24 4.53 -8.84 3.12
C THR A 24 4.76 -7.68 2.16
N GLY A 25 5.33 -6.56 2.64
CA GLY A 25 5.60 -5.39 1.81
C GLY A 25 6.71 -5.63 0.77
N GLU A 26 7.65 -6.52 1.06
CA GLU A 26 8.70 -6.92 0.12
C GLU A 26 8.14 -7.86 -0.94
N ILE A 27 7.34 -8.85 -0.54
CA ILE A 27 6.63 -9.74 -1.46
C ILE A 27 5.72 -8.95 -2.41
N ALA A 28 5.02 -7.93 -1.92
CA ALA A 28 4.17 -7.07 -2.76
C ALA A 28 4.98 -6.29 -3.82
N GLU A 29 6.15 -5.75 -3.45
CA GLU A 29 7.03 -5.07 -4.41
C GLU A 29 7.61 -6.05 -5.44
N GLU A 30 7.95 -7.27 -5.04
CA GLU A 30 8.44 -8.29 -5.96
C GLU A 30 7.36 -8.69 -6.97
N ILE A 31 6.12 -8.92 -6.52
CA ILE A 31 4.99 -9.19 -7.43
C ILE A 31 4.79 -8.00 -8.38
N ALA A 32 4.82 -6.78 -7.86
CA ALA A 32 4.71 -5.58 -8.69
C ALA A 32 5.82 -5.54 -9.76
N ASN A 33 7.06 -5.84 -9.39
CA ASN A 33 8.20 -5.86 -10.32
C ASN A 33 8.10 -6.96 -11.37
N LEU A 34 7.58 -8.14 -11.01
CA LEU A 34 7.35 -9.24 -11.96
C LEU A 34 6.27 -8.91 -12.99
N LEU A 35 5.32 -8.05 -12.64
CA LEU A 35 4.19 -7.67 -13.50
C LEU A 35 4.41 -6.35 -14.25
N CYS A 36 5.35 -5.53 -13.80
CA CYS A 36 5.65 -4.23 -14.38
C CYS A 36 6.47 -4.39 -15.66
N ASP A 37 6.07 -3.69 -16.72
CA ASP A 37 6.90 -3.60 -17.92
C ASP A 37 8.19 -2.84 -17.62
N SER A 38 9.30 -3.24 -18.25
CA SER A 38 10.64 -2.66 -18.02
C SER A 38 10.74 -1.14 -18.27
N THR A 39 9.76 -0.55 -18.94
CA THR A 39 9.67 0.88 -19.26
C THR A 39 8.77 1.67 -18.31
N SER A 40 8.00 1.00 -17.47
CA SER A 40 7.07 1.62 -16.54
C SER A 40 7.76 1.96 -15.22
N LEU A 41 7.34 3.06 -14.59
CA LEU A 41 7.79 3.37 -13.24
C LEU A 41 7.27 2.30 -12.27
N GLN A 42 8.14 1.85 -11.37
CA GLN A 42 7.76 0.88 -10.35
C GLN A 42 6.61 1.45 -9.50
N PRO A 43 5.52 0.69 -9.31
CA PRO A 43 4.38 1.20 -8.57
C PRO A 43 4.70 1.25 -7.08
N TRP A 44 4.20 2.30 -6.43
CA TRP A 44 4.32 2.46 -5.00
C TRP A 44 3.35 1.52 -4.25
N VAL A 45 3.91 0.67 -3.39
CA VAL A 45 3.16 -0.20 -2.47
C VAL A 45 2.76 0.58 -1.21
N THR A 46 1.47 0.57 -0.87
CA THR A 46 0.94 1.09 0.39
C THR A 46 0.70 -0.02 1.39
N ARG A 47 1.11 0.24 2.63
CA ARG A 47 0.80 -0.55 3.81
C ARG A 47 -0.40 0.03 4.54
N HIS A 48 -1.44 -0.77 4.68
CA HIS A 48 -2.68 -0.42 5.36
C HIS A 48 -2.75 -1.12 6.72
N GLN A 49 -2.85 -0.35 7.80
CA GLN A 49 -2.96 -0.92 9.14
C GLN A 49 -4.38 -1.40 9.40
N LEU A 50 -4.56 -2.68 9.69
CA LEU A 50 -5.83 -3.30 10.03
C LEU A 50 -6.02 -3.36 11.55
N PHE A 51 -7.21 -3.81 11.97
CA PHE A 51 -7.61 -3.83 13.37
C PHE A 51 -6.69 -4.71 14.22
N VAL A 52 -6.15 -4.17 15.31
CA VAL A 52 -5.35 -4.94 16.27
C VAL A 52 -6.30 -5.39 17.37
N HIS A 53 -6.64 -6.69 17.36
CA HIS A 53 -7.60 -7.28 18.28
C HIS A 53 -7.12 -8.66 18.75
N PRO A 54 -7.36 -9.07 20.01
CA PRO A 54 -6.96 -10.38 20.52
C PRO A 54 -7.50 -11.58 19.72
N ASP A 55 -8.65 -11.41 19.06
CA ASP A 55 -9.28 -12.46 18.26
C ASP A 55 -8.74 -12.53 16.81
N ILE A 56 -7.81 -11.66 16.44
CA ILE A 56 -7.20 -11.64 15.11
C ILE A 56 -5.73 -12.07 15.25
N PRO A 57 -5.33 -13.24 14.74
CA PRO A 57 -3.94 -13.64 14.73
C PRO A 57 -3.13 -12.70 13.83
N TYR A 58 -1.93 -12.33 14.26
CA TYR A 58 -0.98 -11.57 13.43
C TYR A 58 0.45 -11.80 13.94
N THR A 59 1.43 -11.51 13.08
CA THR A 59 2.86 -11.67 13.36
C THR A 59 3.39 -10.48 14.17
N SER A 60 4.17 -9.60 13.55
CA SER A 60 4.55 -8.30 14.09
C SER A 60 3.43 -7.27 13.92
N HIS A 61 2.63 -7.42 12.87
CA HIS A 61 1.70 -6.41 12.40
C HIS A 61 0.53 -7.04 11.66
N ASN A 62 -0.70 -6.64 12.01
CA ASN A 62 -1.87 -6.91 11.16
C ASN A 62 -1.96 -5.84 10.06
N SER A 63 -1.52 -6.14 8.82
CA SER A 63 -1.54 -5.15 7.74
C SER A 63 -1.42 -5.71 6.33
N ALA A 64 -2.31 -5.23 5.46
CA ALA A 64 -2.28 -5.53 4.04
C ALA A 64 -1.39 -4.58 3.24
N MET A 65 -0.92 -5.05 2.09
CA MET A 65 -0.05 -4.33 1.15
C MET A 65 -0.71 -4.23 -0.22
N CYS A 66 -0.93 -3.01 -0.70
CA CYS A 66 -1.67 -2.75 -1.93
C CYS A 66 -0.87 -1.91 -2.92
N PHE A 67 -0.98 -2.20 -4.21
CA PHE A 67 -0.40 -1.39 -5.28
C PHE A 67 -1.33 -1.34 -6.49
N ARG A 68 -1.15 -0.28 -7.29
CA ARG A 68 -1.85 -0.09 -8.57
C ARG A 68 -0.88 -0.40 -9.71
N LEU A 69 -1.36 -1.12 -10.71
CA LEU A 69 -0.59 -1.51 -11.87
C LEU A 69 -1.35 -1.13 -13.14
N GLU A 70 -0.66 -0.55 -14.11
CA GLU A 70 -1.16 -0.39 -15.48
C GLU A 70 -0.41 -1.37 -16.37
N THR A 71 -1.15 -2.27 -17.04
CA THR A 71 -0.55 -3.35 -17.83
C THR A 71 -1.53 -3.86 -18.89
N GLN A 72 -0.98 -4.49 -19.93
CA GLN A 72 -1.76 -5.25 -20.91
C GLN A 72 -2.07 -6.68 -20.45
N ALA A 73 -1.49 -7.11 -19.32
CA ALA A 73 -1.75 -8.42 -18.74
C ALA A 73 -3.23 -8.54 -18.34
N GLN A 74 -3.81 -9.70 -18.64
CA GLN A 74 -5.16 -10.06 -18.24
C GLN A 74 -5.18 -10.60 -16.81
N LEU A 75 -6.36 -10.63 -16.19
CA LEU A 75 -6.57 -11.12 -14.82
C LEU A 75 -5.87 -12.46 -14.55
N GLU A 76 -6.03 -13.44 -15.44
CA GLU A 76 -5.42 -14.77 -15.26
C GLU A 76 -3.89 -14.75 -15.29
N GLN A 77 -3.28 -13.87 -16.09
CA GLN A 77 -1.82 -13.71 -16.14
C GLN A 77 -1.31 -13.05 -14.85
N ILE A 78 -2.00 -12.01 -14.39
CA ILE A 78 -1.70 -11.33 -13.12
C ILE A 78 -1.79 -12.33 -11.96
N LYS A 79 -2.91 -13.08 -11.92
CA LYS A 79 -3.15 -14.11 -10.91
C LYS A 79 -2.08 -15.18 -10.95
N GLN A 80 -1.73 -15.71 -12.12
CA GLN A 80 -0.70 -16.74 -12.25
C GLN A 80 0.66 -16.29 -11.69
N VAL A 81 1.11 -15.08 -12.03
CA VAL A 81 2.38 -14.53 -11.54
C VAL A 81 2.34 -14.30 -10.03
N ALA A 82 1.29 -13.63 -9.54
CA ALA A 82 1.15 -13.31 -8.13
C ALA A 82 1.06 -14.59 -7.28
N VAL A 83 0.24 -15.56 -7.67
CA VAL A 83 0.07 -16.83 -6.95
C VAL A 83 1.36 -17.63 -6.94
N LYS A 84 2.05 -17.75 -8.07
CA LYS A 84 3.34 -18.44 -8.12
C LYS A 84 4.32 -17.83 -7.11
N HIS A 85 4.42 -16.50 -7.10
CA HIS A 85 5.34 -15.80 -6.19
C HIS A 85 4.91 -15.94 -4.72
N LEU A 86 3.61 -15.87 -4.41
CA LEU A 86 3.10 -16.10 -3.06
C LEU A 86 3.44 -17.50 -2.55
N VAL A 87 3.25 -18.54 -3.37
CA VAL A 87 3.58 -19.93 -3.01
C VAL A 87 5.08 -20.11 -2.76
N GLU A 88 5.93 -19.42 -3.52
CA GLU A 88 7.39 -19.53 -3.40
C GLU A 88 7.97 -18.73 -2.22
N GLN A 89 7.36 -17.60 -1.86
CA GLN A 89 7.97 -16.64 -0.94
C GLN A 89 7.28 -16.49 0.42
N SER A 90 6.02 -16.91 0.54
CA SER A 90 5.29 -16.75 1.80
C SER A 90 5.82 -17.70 2.88
N ALA A 91 5.73 -17.28 4.14
CA ALA A 91 6.16 -18.11 5.25
C ALA A 91 5.31 -19.40 5.31
N PRO A 92 5.88 -20.57 5.63
CA PRO A 92 5.12 -21.84 5.66
C PRO A 92 3.91 -21.84 6.60
N ALA A 93 3.92 -21.03 7.66
CA ALA A 93 2.87 -20.91 8.65
C ALA A 93 1.89 -19.74 8.39
N SER A 94 2.09 -18.98 7.30
CA SER A 94 1.25 -17.83 6.96
C SER A 94 -0.06 -18.23 6.28
N ASP A 95 -0.97 -17.26 6.15
CA ASP A 95 -2.31 -17.40 5.60
C ASP A 95 -2.55 -16.53 4.34
N PRO A 96 -1.74 -16.60 3.27
CA PRO A 96 -1.70 -15.57 2.23
C PRO A 96 -3.04 -15.37 1.54
N GLY A 97 -3.50 -14.12 1.55
CA GLY A 97 -4.64 -13.67 0.76
C GLY A 97 -4.20 -12.87 -0.46
N LEU A 98 -4.91 -13.03 -1.58
CA LEU A 98 -4.73 -12.23 -2.79
C LEU A 98 -6.07 -11.69 -3.28
N ALA A 99 -6.16 -10.38 -3.45
CA ALA A 99 -7.29 -9.68 -4.02
C ALA A 99 -6.85 -8.86 -5.25
N ILE A 100 -7.57 -8.98 -6.37
CA ILE A 100 -7.30 -8.29 -7.62
C ILE A 100 -8.59 -7.66 -8.16
N LEU A 101 -8.55 -6.36 -8.46
CA LEU A 101 -9.68 -5.58 -8.97
C LEU A 101 -9.29 -4.86 -10.27
N GLU A 102 -10.12 -4.99 -11.31
CA GLU A 102 -10.03 -4.17 -12.53
C GLU A 102 -10.69 -2.81 -12.24
N LEU A 103 -9.96 -1.70 -12.43
CA LEU A 103 -10.47 -0.35 -12.12
C LEU A 103 -11.29 0.25 -13.26
N ASP A 104 -11.16 -0.29 -14.47
CA ASP A 104 -11.84 0.21 -15.67
C ASP A 104 -13.26 -0.38 -15.85
N THR A 105 -13.69 -1.25 -14.94
CA THR A 105 -15.05 -1.79 -14.89
C THR A 105 -15.92 -1.06 -13.87
N GLU A 106 -17.23 -1.09 -14.06
CA GLU A 106 -18.17 -0.53 -13.08
C GLU A 106 -18.30 -1.47 -11.87
N PHE A 107 -18.12 -0.93 -10.67
CA PHE A 107 -18.34 -1.62 -9.40
C PHE A 107 -18.73 -0.61 -8.31
N ASP A 108 -19.36 -1.08 -7.24
CA ASP A 108 -19.69 -0.25 -6.08
C ASP A 108 -18.43 -0.03 -5.23
N SER A 109 -17.69 1.05 -5.54
CA SER A 109 -16.48 1.43 -4.82
C SER A 109 -16.75 1.76 -3.36
N ASN A 110 -17.93 2.29 -3.03
CA ASN A 110 -18.28 2.68 -1.67
C ASN A 110 -18.39 1.46 -0.76
N ALA A 111 -19.02 0.37 -1.24
CA ALA A 111 -19.09 -0.87 -0.48
C ALA A 111 -17.70 -1.44 -0.15
N LEU A 112 -16.74 -1.36 -1.09
CA LEU A 112 -15.38 -1.83 -0.85
C LEU A 112 -14.62 -0.92 0.13
N VAL A 113 -14.79 0.40 0.01
CA VAL A 113 -14.24 1.39 0.96
C VAL A 113 -14.79 1.17 2.38
N GLU A 114 -16.10 0.99 2.53
CA GLU A 114 -16.75 0.72 3.80
C GLU A 114 -16.21 -0.56 4.45
N PHE A 115 -16.06 -1.63 3.66
CA PHE A 115 -15.44 -2.88 4.14
C PHE A 115 -14.02 -2.65 4.65
N GLY A 116 -13.19 -1.91 3.92
CA GLY A 116 -11.84 -1.56 4.34
C GLY A 116 -11.81 -0.76 5.64
N LEU A 117 -12.70 0.23 5.78
CA LEU A 117 -12.82 1.05 7.00
C LEU A 117 -13.33 0.26 8.20
N LEU A 118 -14.24 -0.69 7.99
CA LEU A 118 -14.73 -1.61 9.02
C LEU A 118 -13.61 -2.55 9.49
N ALA A 119 -12.77 -3.06 8.57
CA ALA A 119 -11.64 -3.95 8.89
C ALA A 119 -10.56 -3.30 9.77
N LYS A 120 -10.62 -1.97 9.95
CA LYS A 120 -9.76 -1.22 10.89
C LYS A 120 -10.31 -1.17 12.32
N LYS A 121 -11.57 -1.54 12.54
CA LYS A 121 -12.31 -1.31 13.79
C LYS A 121 -13.03 -2.55 14.32
N GLU A 122 -13.33 -3.52 13.46
CA GLU A 122 -14.17 -4.67 13.78
C GLU A 122 -13.53 -5.97 13.30
N VAL A 123 -13.93 -7.08 13.93
CA VAL A 123 -13.56 -8.43 13.49
C VAL A 123 -14.51 -8.82 12.35
N ILE A 124 -13.99 -8.84 11.12
CA ILE A 124 -14.72 -9.26 9.92
C ILE A 124 -14.47 -10.74 9.67
N THR A 125 -15.46 -11.43 9.11
CA THR A 125 -15.38 -12.85 8.81
C THR A 125 -15.02 -13.12 7.34
N LYS A 126 -14.40 -14.28 7.09
CA LYS A 126 -14.06 -14.74 5.73
C LYS A 126 -15.26 -14.84 4.78
N PRO A 127 -16.44 -15.36 5.21
CA PRO A 127 -17.64 -15.35 4.35
C PRO A 127 -18.07 -13.95 3.90
N GLN A 128 -18.00 -12.95 4.78
CA GLN A 128 -18.34 -11.56 4.42
C GLN A 128 -17.39 -11.01 3.35
N ALA A 129 -16.10 -11.36 3.41
CA ALA A 129 -15.13 -10.96 2.39
C ALA A 129 -15.48 -11.58 1.02
N TYR A 130 -15.79 -12.88 0.98
CA TYR A 130 -16.16 -13.56 -0.26
C TYR A 130 -17.48 -13.07 -0.86
N GLU A 131 -18.51 -12.87 -0.03
CA GLU A 131 -19.81 -12.34 -0.48
C GLU A 131 -19.64 -10.96 -1.14
N LEU A 132 -18.85 -10.09 -0.52
CA LEU A 132 -18.56 -8.77 -1.10
C LEU A 132 -17.73 -8.88 -2.38
N ALA A 133 -16.69 -9.71 -2.38
CA ALA A 133 -15.83 -9.88 -3.56
C ALA A 133 -16.62 -10.39 -4.77
N GLU A 134 -17.48 -11.39 -4.59
CA GLU A 134 -18.36 -11.92 -5.63
C GLU A 134 -19.30 -10.83 -6.16
N LYS A 135 -19.95 -10.08 -5.26
CA LYS A 135 -20.86 -8.99 -5.62
C LYS A 135 -20.17 -7.89 -6.46
N LEU A 136 -18.90 -7.61 -6.19
CA LEU A 136 -18.14 -6.53 -6.83
C LEU A 136 -17.25 -6.99 -7.99
N GLY A 137 -17.22 -8.29 -8.30
CA GLY A 137 -16.33 -8.84 -9.33
C GLY A 137 -14.84 -8.78 -8.96
N VAL A 138 -14.50 -8.76 -7.67
CA VAL A 138 -13.11 -8.85 -7.20
C VAL A 138 -12.65 -10.30 -7.25
N SER A 139 -11.49 -10.55 -7.88
CA SER A 139 -10.84 -11.86 -7.82
C SER A 139 -10.18 -12.03 -6.46
N LEU A 140 -10.74 -12.90 -5.62
CA LEU A 140 -10.27 -13.17 -4.26
C LEU A 140 -9.86 -14.64 -4.11
N SER A 141 -8.67 -14.90 -3.55
CA SER A 141 -8.14 -16.27 -3.41
C SER A 141 -7.22 -16.47 -2.20
N GLU A 142 -7.28 -17.68 -1.64
CA GLU A 142 -6.48 -18.18 -0.51
C GLU A 142 -5.26 -18.96 -1.02
N HIS A 143 -4.09 -18.77 -0.39
CA HIS A 143 -2.84 -19.47 -0.77
C HIS A 143 -2.06 -20.02 0.43
N GLY A 144 -2.74 -20.27 1.56
CA GLY A 144 -2.15 -20.92 2.72
C GLY A 144 -3.12 -21.09 3.90
N GLY A 145 -2.71 -21.92 4.86
CA GLY A 145 -3.33 -22.15 6.15
C GLY A 145 -4.87 -22.29 6.18
N THR A 146 -5.49 -21.51 7.04
CA THR A 146 -6.94 -21.31 7.20
C THR A 146 -7.56 -20.38 6.14
N GLY A 147 -6.73 -19.65 5.39
CA GLY A 147 -7.13 -18.73 4.33
C GLY A 147 -7.67 -17.40 4.84
N GLN A 148 -7.30 -16.97 6.05
CA GLN A 148 -7.83 -15.74 6.64
C GLN A 148 -7.28 -14.45 6.00
N GLY A 149 -6.11 -14.47 5.35
CA GLY A 149 -5.52 -13.29 4.71
C GLY A 149 -6.39 -12.66 3.64
N VAL A 150 -7.39 -13.37 3.09
CA VAL A 150 -8.34 -12.79 2.12
C VAL A 150 -9.14 -11.61 2.69
N ILE A 151 -9.38 -11.59 4.01
CA ILE A 151 -10.09 -10.50 4.67
C ILE A 151 -9.28 -9.21 4.53
N GLY A 152 -7.99 -9.26 4.90
CA GLY A 152 -7.15 -8.08 4.84
C GLY A 152 -6.73 -7.72 3.41
N ALA A 153 -6.55 -8.70 2.52
CA ALA A 153 -6.32 -8.43 1.10
C ALA A 153 -7.49 -7.64 0.48
N LEU A 154 -8.74 -8.03 0.75
CA LEU A 154 -9.92 -7.29 0.29
C LEU A 154 -10.03 -5.91 0.96
N ALA A 155 -9.79 -5.83 2.27
CA ALA A 155 -9.79 -4.58 3.00
C ALA A 155 -8.76 -3.58 2.48
N GLY A 156 -7.56 -4.06 2.11
CA GLY A 156 -6.50 -3.22 1.55
C GLY A 156 -6.87 -2.61 0.21
N LEU A 157 -7.63 -3.30 -0.65
CA LEU A 157 -8.20 -2.70 -1.86
C LEU A 157 -9.13 -1.52 -1.49
N GLY A 158 -10.05 -1.74 -0.55
CA GLY A 158 -10.97 -0.72 -0.07
C GLY A 158 -10.28 0.50 0.53
N LEU A 159 -9.28 0.27 1.38
CA LEU A 159 -8.49 1.34 2.00
C LEU A 159 -7.62 2.10 0.99
N ARG A 160 -7.15 1.42 -0.06
CA ARG A 160 -6.44 2.09 -1.15
C ARG A 160 -7.39 2.89 -2.03
N LEU A 161 -8.61 2.43 -2.27
CA LEU A 161 -9.65 3.21 -2.96
C LEU A 161 -10.14 4.40 -2.12
N TYR A 162 -10.15 4.29 -0.79
CA TYR A 162 -10.55 5.39 0.11
C TYR A 162 -9.70 6.64 -0.09
N GLY A 163 -8.47 6.49 -0.59
CA GLY A 163 -7.63 7.64 -0.97
C GLY A 163 -6.93 8.32 0.18
N GLN A 164 -7.26 8.00 1.43
CA GLN A 164 -6.74 8.68 2.61
C GLN A 164 -6.27 7.70 3.71
N ASP A 165 -5.87 6.49 3.29
CA ASP A 165 -5.21 5.51 4.15
C ASP A 165 -4.01 4.94 3.40
N GLY A 166 -2.93 4.66 4.13
CA GLY A 166 -1.78 3.93 3.61
C GLY A 166 -0.47 4.68 3.77
N ARG A 167 0.53 3.96 4.27
CA ARG A 167 1.92 4.43 4.28
C ARG A 167 2.68 3.71 3.21
N VAL A 168 3.54 4.42 2.52
CA VAL A 168 4.38 3.81 1.49
C VAL A 168 5.41 2.87 2.13
N LYS A 169 5.58 1.69 1.52
CA LYS A 169 6.65 0.73 1.90
C LYS A 169 8.02 1.30 1.56
N GLY A 170 9.04 0.92 2.32
CA GLY A 170 10.40 1.44 2.12
C GLY A 170 10.57 2.88 2.59
N GLN A 171 11.60 3.57 2.16
CA GLN A 171 11.83 4.97 2.50
C GLN A 171 12.12 5.77 1.25
N VAL A 172 11.81 7.05 1.30
CA VAL A 172 12.19 7.98 0.24
C VAL A 172 13.65 8.37 0.48
N ASP A 173 14.51 8.10 -0.49
CA ASP A 173 15.91 8.52 -0.44
C ASP A 173 16.07 9.89 -1.12
N LEU A 174 16.54 10.86 -0.33
CA LEU A 174 16.82 12.24 -0.72
C LEU A 174 18.24 12.64 -0.29
N GLY A 175 19.09 11.67 0.06
CA GLY A 175 20.44 11.91 0.62
C GLY A 175 20.43 12.26 2.10
N GLN A 176 19.30 12.13 2.81
CA GLN A 176 19.19 12.52 4.21
C GLN A 176 19.95 11.63 5.20
N GLU A 177 20.44 10.47 4.75
CA GLU A 177 21.27 9.58 5.56
C GLU A 177 22.78 9.77 5.30
N GLU A 178 23.16 10.64 4.35
CA GLU A 178 24.56 10.93 4.04
C GLU A 178 25.24 11.82 5.10
N SER A 179 24.45 12.47 5.97
CA SER A 179 24.92 13.36 7.04
C SER A 179 24.07 13.23 8.29
N GLU A 180 24.66 13.38 9.48
CA GLU A 180 23.93 13.41 10.76
C GLU A 180 22.93 14.57 10.85
N GLU A 181 23.22 15.69 10.17
CA GLU A 181 22.34 16.87 10.11
C GLU A 181 21.16 16.68 9.14
N GLY A 182 21.17 15.61 8.35
CA GLY A 182 20.21 15.37 7.27
C GLY A 182 20.43 16.28 6.07
N VAL A 183 19.36 16.51 5.31
CA VAL A 183 19.35 17.32 4.09
C VAL A 183 18.32 18.43 4.17
N LYS A 184 18.64 19.58 3.58
CA LYS A 184 17.70 20.70 3.41
C LYS A 184 17.32 20.80 1.95
N LEU A 185 16.03 20.69 1.65
CA LEU A 185 15.49 20.77 0.30
C LEU A 185 14.24 21.63 0.31
N THR A 186 14.02 22.36 -0.78
CA THR A 186 12.73 22.98 -1.03
C THR A 186 11.67 21.92 -1.32
N VAL A 187 10.40 22.24 -1.08
CA VAL A 187 9.27 21.40 -1.51
C VAL A 187 9.38 21.07 -3.01
N ALA A 188 9.68 22.05 -3.86
CA ALA A 188 9.85 21.84 -5.30
C ALA A 188 10.92 20.79 -5.65
N GLU A 189 12.06 20.81 -4.97
CA GLU A 189 13.13 19.82 -5.18
C GLU A 189 12.70 18.42 -4.75
N VAL A 190 12.02 18.30 -3.61
CA VAL A 190 11.50 17.01 -3.14
C VAL A 190 10.52 16.42 -4.16
N LEU A 191 9.53 17.19 -4.60
CA LEU A 191 8.54 16.71 -5.57
C LEU A 191 9.21 16.28 -6.88
N LYS A 192 10.16 17.09 -7.38
CA LYS A 192 10.91 16.76 -8.61
C LYS A 192 11.74 15.49 -8.50
N ARG A 193 12.41 15.26 -7.36
CA ARG A 193 13.29 14.08 -7.17
C ARG A 193 12.51 12.80 -6.93
N THR A 194 11.30 12.89 -6.38
CA THR A 194 10.55 11.73 -5.87
C THR A 194 9.34 11.36 -6.72
N GLY A 195 8.82 12.30 -7.52
CA GLY A 195 7.55 12.14 -8.22
C GLY A 195 6.32 12.16 -7.29
N LEU A 196 6.49 12.53 -6.02
CA LEU A 196 5.37 12.77 -5.11
C LEU A 196 4.53 13.95 -5.63
N GLY A 197 3.22 13.91 -5.35
CA GLY A 197 2.29 14.96 -5.79
C GLY A 197 2.36 16.22 -4.92
N ARG A 198 2.63 16.06 -3.63
CA ARG A 198 2.58 17.17 -2.66
C ARG A 198 3.33 16.90 -1.36
N VAL A 199 3.53 17.97 -0.58
CA VAL A 199 4.00 17.93 0.80
C VAL A 199 2.90 18.50 1.68
N ILE A 200 2.52 17.77 2.73
CA ILE A 200 1.44 18.15 3.64
C ILE A 200 1.89 18.11 5.09
N SER A 201 1.39 19.04 5.91
CA SER A 201 1.60 19.02 7.35
C SER A 201 0.72 17.98 8.05
N ILE A 202 1.05 17.64 9.30
CA ILE A 202 0.19 16.79 10.15
C ILE A 202 -1.14 17.45 10.49
N GLU A 203 -1.25 18.78 10.33
CA GLU A 203 -2.48 19.55 10.46
C GLU A 203 -3.29 19.62 9.14
N GLY A 204 -2.76 19.06 8.05
CA GLY A 204 -3.41 19.03 6.73
C GLY A 204 -3.14 20.24 5.84
N GLU A 205 -2.18 21.10 6.19
CA GLU A 205 -1.73 22.22 5.37
C GLU A 205 -0.90 21.73 4.18
N ILE A 206 -1.21 22.18 2.97
CA ILE A 206 -0.38 21.93 1.79
C ILE A 206 0.72 23.00 1.75
N LEU A 207 1.98 22.59 1.71
CA LEU A 207 3.11 23.52 1.74
C LEU A 207 3.42 24.09 0.35
N ASP A 208 3.82 25.36 0.34
CA ASP A 208 4.29 26.07 -0.86
C ASP A 208 5.62 25.52 -1.39
N ALA A 209 5.81 25.63 -2.71
CA ALA A 209 6.96 25.09 -3.42
C ALA A 209 8.33 25.62 -2.92
N CYS A 210 8.36 26.82 -2.33
CA CYS A 210 9.56 27.46 -1.81
C CYS A 210 9.85 27.16 -0.33
N GLU A 211 8.93 26.52 0.39
CA GLU A 211 9.15 26.14 1.79
C GLU A 211 10.33 25.17 1.91
N ILE A 212 11.14 25.34 2.95
CA ILE A 212 12.35 24.55 3.19
C ILE A 212 12.04 23.42 4.17
N LEU A 213 12.33 22.20 3.74
CA LEU A 213 12.20 20.98 4.52
C LEU A 213 13.56 20.55 5.07
N HIS A 214 13.57 20.18 6.35
CA HIS A 214 14.69 19.57 7.05
C HIS A 214 14.42 18.08 7.21
N LEU A 215 15.01 17.27 6.34
CA LEU A 215 14.73 15.85 6.26
C LEU A 215 15.89 15.09 6.90
N THR A 216 15.56 14.17 7.81
CA THR A 216 16.54 13.38 8.56
C THR A 216 16.12 11.92 8.62
N LYS A 217 17.10 11.01 8.64
CA LYS A 217 16.87 9.57 8.85
C LYS A 217 15.82 9.01 7.87
N LYS A 218 14.82 8.30 8.40
CA LYS A 218 13.79 7.65 7.59
C LYS A 218 12.70 8.64 7.18
N VAL A 219 12.67 8.97 5.89
CA VAL A 219 11.62 9.77 5.26
C VAL A 219 10.57 8.82 4.67
N LYS A 220 9.30 9.04 5.00
CA LYS A 220 8.18 8.16 4.62
C LYS A 220 7.13 8.96 3.87
N ALA A 221 6.74 8.46 2.70
CA ALA A 221 5.57 8.93 2.00
C ALA A 221 4.29 8.26 2.51
N ILE A 222 3.16 8.90 2.26
CA ILE A 222 1.82 8.47 2.62
C ILE A 222 0.90 8.60 1.39
N TYR A 223 -0.24 7.93 1.43
CA TYR A 223 -1.27 8.03 0.40
C TYR A 223 -2.45 8.87 0.92
N TYR A 224 -2.59 10.08 0.39
CA TYR A 224 -3.50 11.13 0.88
C TYR A 224 -4.26 11.77 -0.28
N GLN A 225 -5.58 11.86 -0.15
CA GLN A 225 -6.48 12.35 -1.20
C GLN A 225 -6.16 11.77 -2.59
N HIS A 226 -5.96 10.45 -2.64
CA HIS A 226 -5.64 9.67 -3.84
C HIS A 226 -4.27 9.94 -4.47
N GLU A 227 -3.38 10.68 -3.79
CA GLU A 227 -2.02 10.98 -4.24
C GLU A 227 -0.96 10.58 -3.22
N PHE A 228 0.24 10.30 -3.71
CA PHE A 228 1.40 10.09 -2.83
C PHE A 228 1.97 11.43 -2.35
N SER A 229 2.08 11.56 -1.04
CA SER A 229 2.45 12.81 -0.37
C SER A 229 3.55 12.58 0.65
N LEU A 230 4.37 13.60 0.89
CA LEU A 230 5.28 13.62 2.03
C LEU A 230 4.58 14.29 3.22
N LEU A 231 4.53 13.59 4.36
CA LEU A 231 4.00 14.15 5.61
C LEU A 231 5.12 14.84 6.40
N VAL A 232 4.88 16.08 6.80
CA VAL A 232 5.82 16.89 7.59
C VAL A 232 5.16 17.44 8.85
N TYR A 233 5.95 17.86 9.81
CA TYR A 233 5.46 18.55 11.00
C TYR A 233 6.36 19.74 11.33
N ARG A 234 5.84 20.71 12.07
CA ARG A 234 6.59 21.90 12.45
C ARG A 234 7.33 21.67 13.78
N HIS A 235 8.63 21.93 13.80
CA HIS A 235 9.47 21.86 15.00
C HIS A 235 10.45 23.03 15.02
N GLU A 236 10.44 23.83 16.10
CA GLU A 236 11.32 25.01 16.26
C GLU A 236 11.34 25.94 15.04
N GLY A 237 10.16 26.16 14.45
CA GLY A 237 9.99 27.03 13.28
C GLY A 237 10.37 26.39 11.94
N ARG A 238 10.79 25.13 11.91
CA ARG A 238 11.21 24.40 10.69
C ARG A 238 10.22 23.30 10.33
N TRP A 239 10.12 22.97 9.05
CA TRP A 239 9.41 21.78 8.58
C TRP A 239 10.33 20.56 8.62
N CYS A 240 9.91 19.51 9.32
CA CYS A 240 10.66 18.27 9.48
C CYS A 240 9.85 17.08 8.96
N ASN A 241 10.51 16.03 8.46
CA ASN A 241 9.80 14.80 8.07
C ASN A 241 9.02 14.19 9.24
N ALA A 242 7.83 13.64 8.96
CA ALA A 242 6.99 13.03 9.97
C ALA A 242 7.71 11.92 10.77
N LEU A 243 7.51 11.93 12.08
CA LEU A 243 8.02 10.91 12.99
C LEU A 243 7.12 9.67 12.99
N LYS A 244 7.63 8.55 13.53
CA LYS A 244 6.87 7.29 13.69
C LYS A 244 5.51 7.49 14.38
N LYS A 245 5.41 8.41 15.35
CA LYS A 245 4.15 8.71 16.05
C LYS A 245 3.13 9.41 15.13
N HIS A 246 3.58 10.33 14.28
CA HIS A 246 2.72 11.02 13.32
C HIS A 246 2.21 10.03 12.27
N LEU A 247 3.10 9.18 11.76
CA LEU A 247 2.77 8.11 10.82
C LEU A 247 1.90 6.99 11.43
N LYS A 248 1.77 6.90 12.75
CA LYS A 248 0.84 5.96 13.40
C LYS A 248 -0.56 6.56 13.58
N ALA A 249 -0.64 7.88 13.69
CA ALA A 249 -1.88 8.61 13.81
C ALA A 249 -2.52 8.90 12.43
N TYR A 250 -1.69 8.90 11.38
CA TYR A 250 -2.11 8.82 9.98
C TYR A 250 -2.63 7.43 9.64
#